data_AF-A0A4R6SPL1-F1
#
_entry.id   AF-A0A4R6SPL1-F1
#
_cell.length_a   1.000
_cell.length_b   1.000
_cell.length_c   1.000
_cell.angle_alpha   90.00
_cell.angle_beta   90.00
_cell.angle_gamma   90.00
#
_symmetry.space_group_name_H-M   'P 1'
#
loop_
_entity.id
_entity.type
_entity.pdbx_description
1 polymer ?
#
loop_
_entity_poly.entity_id
_entity_poly.type
_entity_poly.pdbx_seq_one_letter_code
_entity_poly.pdbx_strand_id
1 'polypeptide(L)' 'MNNKVNKAEDNPVKPKNWKLMLIAFVFVYFTMNLVFFLLGSYLFAIPQLMRTLILAIIFVPLFGIGIPALHKKFYKWTIK' A
#
# COMPACT_ATOMS: atom_id res chain seq x y z
N MET A 1 20.20 -34.26 35.72
CA MET A 1 20.74 -33.67 34.47
C MET A 1 19.62 -32.87 33.81
N ASN A 2 19.58 -31.55 34.05
CA ASN A 2 18.57 -30.67 33.45
C ASN A 2 19.04 -30.23 32.06
N ASN A 3 18.41 -30.79 31.02
CA ASN A 3 18.57 -30.32 29.66
C ASN A 3 17.99 -28.90 29.54
N LYS A 4 18.87 -27.90 29.62
CA LYS A 4 18.65 -26.59 29.00
C LYS A 4 18.57 -26.81 27.50
N VAL A 5 17.38 -27.18 27.02
CA VAL A 5 17.02 -26.99 25.62
C VAL A 5 16.92 -25.48 25.45
N ASN A 6 18.06 -24.85 25.14
CA ASN A 6 18.12 -23.52 24.54
C ASN A 6 17.46 -23.66 23.18
N LYS A 7 16.13 -23.71 23.17
CA LYS A 7 15.34 -23.59 21.97
C LYS A 7 15.53 -22.14 21.56
N ALA A 8 16.40 -21.94 20.58
CA ALA A 8 16.62 -20.66 19.94
C ALA A 8 15.27 -19.95 19.83
N GLU A 9 15.17 -18.80 20.50
CA GLU A 9 14.08 -17.86 20.29
C GLU A 9 14.17 -17.43 18.83
N ASP A 10 13.50 -18.21 17.98
CA ASP A 10 13.04 -17.80 16.66
C ASP A 10 12.11 -16.62 16.92
N ASN A 11 12.73 -15.45 17.10
CA ASN A 11 12.04 -14.18 17.14
C ASN A 11 11.23 -14.16 15.85
N PRO A 12 9.88 -14.21 15.91
CA PRO A 12 9.10 -14.10 14.70
C PRO A 12 9.51 -12.77 14.09
N VAL A 13 10.22 -12.81 12.95
CA VAL A 13 10.82 -11.64 12.31
C VAL A 13 9.68 -10.66 12.08
N LYS A 14 9.55 -9.71 13.01
CA LYS A 14 8.38 -8.85 13.08
C LYS A 14 8.45 -8.03 11.80
N PRO A 15 7.42 -8.09 10.92
CA PRO A 15 7.49 -7.41 9.65
C PRO A 15 7.80 -5.95 9.92
N LYS A 16 8.91 -5.46 9.36
CA LYS A 16 9.33 -4.06 9.53
C LYS A 16 8.26 -3.17 8.91
N ASN A 17 7.35 -2.66 9.74
CA ASN A 17 6.22 -1.80 9.35
C ASN A 17 6.66 -0.60 8.50
N TRP A 18 7.88 -0.09 8.72
CA TRP A 18 8.44 1.01 7.93
C TRP A 18 8.65 0.66 6.46
N LYS A 19 9.08 -0.57 6.13
CA LYS A 19 9.20 -1.02 4.73
C LYS A 19 7.83 -1.05 4.05
N LEU A 20 6.81 -1.56 4.75
CA LEU A 20 5.44 -1.61 4.23
C LEU A 20 4.87 -0.21 4.00
N MET A 21 5.13 0.73 4.92
CA MET A 21 4.71 2.12 4.79
C MET A 21 5.36 2.81 3.58
N LEU A 22 6.64 2.52 3.32
CA LEU A 22 7.38 3.04 2.15
C LEU A 22 6.82 2.48 0.83
N ILE A 23 6.51 1.18 0.76
CA ILE A 23 5.83 0.57 -0.41
C ILE A 23 4.46 1.22 -0.65
N ALA A 24 3.67 1.38 0.40
CA ALA A 24 2.35 2.01 0.30
C ALA A 24 2.49 3.46 -0.19
N PHE A 25 3.48 4.19 0.30
CA PHE A 25 3.76 5.56 -0.14
C PHE A 25 4.12 5.65 -1.62
N VAL A 26 5.06 4.80 -2.09
CA VAL A 26 5.44 4.77 -3.52
C VAL A 26 4.24 4.39 -4.38
N PHE A 27 3.43 3.42 -3.95
CA PHE A 27 2.23 3.03 -4.67
C PHE A 27 1.23 4.17 -4.79
N VAL A 28 0.90 4.83 -3.68
CA VAL A 28 -0.04 5.97 -3.68
C VAL A 28 0.48 7.08 -4.59
N TYR A 29 1.76 7.42 -4.51
CA TYR A 29 2.36 8.47 -5.33
C TYR A 29 2.33 8.12 -6.82
N PHE A 30 2.67 6.88 -7.17
CA PHE A 30 2.63 6.40 -8.55
C PHE A 30 1.20 6.38 -9.10
N THR A 31 0.26 5.83 -8.33
CA THR A 31 -1.17 5.80 -8.67
C THR A 31 -1.74 7.20 -8.87
N MET A 32 -1.43 8.14 -7.97
CA MET A 32 -1.86 9.53 -8.09
C MET A 32 -1.34 10.17 -9.38
N ASN A 33 -0.04 10.04 -9.66
CA ASN A 33 0.55 10.57 -10.90
C ASN A 33 -0.12 9.98 -12.14
N LEU A 34 -0.39 8.67 -12.14
CA LEU A 34 -1.08 8.01 -13.25
C LEU A 34 -2.49 8.58 -13.44
N VAL A 35 -3.27 8.69 -12.38
CA VAL A 35 -4.65 9.21 -12.42
C VAL A 35 -4.67 10.67 -12.86
N PHE A 36 -3.78 11.52 -12.33
CA PHE A 36 -3.69 12.92 -12.75
C PHE A 36 -3.23 13.06 -14.19
N PHE A 37 -2.34 12.20 -14.68
CA PHE A 37 -1.93 12.22 -16.08
C PHE A 37 -3.08 11.83 -17.03
N LEU A 38 -3.85 10.78 -16.69
CA LEU A 38 -4.96 10.31 -17.54
C LEU A 38 -6.20 11.21 -17.46
N LEU A 39 -6.59 11.59 -16.25
CA LEU A 39 -7.85 12.29 -16.01
C LEU A 39 -7.66 13.81 -15.88
N GLY A 40 -6.44 14.31 -15.68
CA GLY A 40 -6.17 15.73 -15.45
C GLY A 40 -6.88 16.63 -16.44
N SER A 41 -6.73 16.36 -17.75
CA SER A 41 -7.36 17.10 -18.84
C SER A 41 -8.89 17.12 -18.75
N TYR A 42 -9.51 16.00 -18.40
CA TYR A 42 -10.97 15.88 -18.27
C TYR A 42 -11.50 16.56 -17.00
N LEU A 43 -10.71 16.57 -15.93
CA LEU A 43 -11.13 17.09 -14.64
C LEU A 43 -11.18 18.62 -14.58
N PHE A 44 -10.54 19.33 -15.52
CA PHE A 44 -10.62 20.80 -15.61
C PHE A 44 -11.93 21.31 -16.23
N ALA A 45 -12.67 20.47 -16.94
CA ALA A 45 -13.93 20.85 -17.58
C ALA A 45 -15.16 20.67 -16.68
N ILE A 46 -15.00 20.10 -15.48
CA ILE A 46 -16.08 19.63 -14.61
C ILE A 46 -16.09 20.44 -13.31
N PRO A 47 -17.27 20.78 -12.73
CA PRO A 47 -17.36 21.41 -11.42
C PRO A 47 -16.62 20.65 -10.32
N GLN A 48 -16.02 21.38 -9.38
CA GLN A 48 -15.14 20.84 -8.33
C GLN A 48 -15.74 19.63 -7.59
N LEU A 49 -17.02 19.70 -7.22
CA LEU A 49 -17.72 18.62 -6.49
C LEU A 49 -17.77 17.31 -7.29
N MET A 50 -18.10 17.39 -8.58
CA MET A 50 -18.14 16.22 -9.46
C MET A 50 -16.73 15.66 -9.71
N ARG A 51 -15.74 16.53 -9.93
CA ARG A 51 -14.33 16.13 -10.03
C ARG A 51 -13.90 15.31 -8.82
N THR A 52 -14.19 15.79 -7.61
CA THR A 52 -13.84 15.08 -6.38
C THR A 52 -14.59 13.76 -6.23
N LEU A 53 -15.86 13.68 -6.63
CA LEU A 53 -16.65 12.45 -6.57
C LEU A 53 -16.09 11.37 -7.50
N ILE A 54 -15.78 11.74 -8.75
CA ILE A 54 -15.20 10.81 -9.74
C ILE A 54 -13.85 10.30 -9.25
N LEU A 55 -12.99 11.20 -8.76
CA LEU A 55 -11.70 10.82 -8.19
C LEU A 55 -11.88 9.89 -6.98
N ALA A 56 -12.83 10.15 -6.09
CA ALA A 56 -13.08 9.29 -4.94
C ALA A 56 -13.56 7.89 -5.36
N ILE A 57 -14.49 7.80 -6.31
CA ILE A 57 -14.99 6.52 -6.84
C ILE A 57 -13.86 5.71 -7.48
N ILE A 58 -12.86 6.35 -8.08
CA ILE A 58 -11.70 5.67 -8.66
C ILE A 58 -10.68 5.30 -7.57
N PHE A 59 -10.32 6.24 -6.71
CA PHE A 59 -9.25 6.06 -5.71
C PHE A 59 -9.62 5.10 -4.60
N VAL A 60 -10.85 5.16 -4.07
CA VAL A 60 -11.30 4.30 -2.97
C VAL A 60 -11.12 2.81 -3.28
N PRO A 61 -11.63 2.26 -4.40
CA PRO A 61 -11.41 0.87 -4.74
C PRO A 61 -9.95 0.58 -5.11
N LEU A 62 -9.25 1.52 -5.77
CA LEU A 62 -7.83 1.33 -6.10
C LEU A 62 -6.95 1.17 -4.86
N PHE A 63 -7.14 2.02 -3.86
CA PHE A 63 -6.40 1.94 -2.60
C PHE A 63 -6.89 0.78 -1.74
N GLY A 64 -8.22 0.58 -1.69
CA GLY A 64 -8.83 -0.51 -0.93
C GLY A 64 -8.39 -1.90 -1.39
N ILE A 65 -8.11 -2.09 -2.67
CA ILE A 65 -7.62 -3.37 -3.23
C ILE A 65 -6.09 -3.38 -3.35
N GLY A 66 -5.49 -2.27 -3.79
CA GLY A 66 -4.06 -2.17 -4.07
C GLY A 66 -3.18 -2.29 -2.83
N ILE A 67 -3.56 -1.63 -1.72
CA ILE A 67 -2.80 -1.68 -0.46
C ILE A 67 -2.77 -3.11 0.12
N PRO A 68 -3.88 -3.85 0.30
CA PRO A 68 -3.82 -5.22 0.81
C PRO A 68 -3.16 -6.20 -0.16
N ALA A 69 -3.30 -6.00 -1.48
CA ALA A 69 -2.58 -6.82 -2.47
C ALA A 69 -1.06 -6.62 -2.37
N LEU A 70 -0.60 -5.38 -2.22
CA LEU A 70 0.80 -5.05 -1.99
C LEU A 70 1.29 -5.59 -0.64
N HIS A 71 0.52 -5.43 0.42
CA HIS A 71 0.83 -6.02 1.73
C HIS A 71 1.04 -7.53 1.62
N LYS A 72 0.16 -8.25 0.91
CA LYS A 72 0.31 -9.70 0.68
C LYS A 72 1.54 -10.05 -0.16
N LYS A 73 1.80 -9.31 -1.24
CA LYS A 73 2.92 -9.59 -2.16
C LYS A 73 4.27 -9.30 -1.50
N PHE A 74 4.36 -8.23 -0.73
CA PHE A 74 5.57 -7.84 -0.02
C PHE A 74 5.72 -8.52 1.35
N TYR A 75 4.70 -9.21 1.88
CA TYR A 75 4.82 -9.99 3.13
C TYR A 75 5.97 -11.00 3.08
N LYS A 76 6.13 -11.71 1.95
CA LYS A 76 7.27 -12.63 1.72
C LYS A 76 8.63 -11.92 1.70
N TRP A 77 8.67 -10.63 1.36
CA TRP A 77 9.88 -9.82 1.34
C TRP A 77 10.17 -9.16 2.70
N THR A 78 9.16 -8.95 3.55
CA THR A 78 9.34 -8.36 4.89
C THR A 78 9.77 -9.36 5.96
N ILE A 79 9.46 -10.65 5.77
CA ILE A 79 9.82 -11.74 6.71
C ILE A 79 11.27 -12.24 6.50
N LYS A 80 11.86 -12.01 5.31
CA LYS A 80 13.26 -12.36 5.00
C LYS A 80 14.21 -11.18 5.28
#